data_AF-A0A7S3M2T3-F1
#
_entry.id   AF-A0A7S3M2T3-F1
#
_cell.length_a   1.000
_cell.length_b   1.000
_cell.length_c   1.000
_cell.angle_alpha   90.00
_cell.angle_beta   90.00
_cell.angle_gamma   90.00
#
_symmetry.space_group_name_H-M   'P 1'
#
loop_
_entity.id
_entity.type
_entity.pdbx_description
1 polymer ?
#
loop_
_entity_poly.entity_id
_entity_poly.type
_entity_poly.pdbx_seq_one_letter_code
_entity_poly.pdbx_strand_id
1 'polypeptide(L)'
;WNMCDKRHLVAFFHDVRDRIVANFVSATGFVTFRTRRAQVSAVRMPILVDKYPRMVAQPAAAPNDVIWGNMSAPLRHTEDVAYFTAAAYYCGLFFWSLVMAFIAALSNVSTLERYLPFMNHMNGYVYAILQGILPVVVMLSF
;
A
#
# COMPACT_ATOMS: atom_id res chain seq x y z
N TRP A 1 -12.01 29.25 -38.56
CA TRP A 1 -11.78 28.70 -37.21
C TRP A 1 -12.85 29.28 -36.30
N ASN A 2 -13.95 28.53 -36.21
CA ASN A 2 -15.30 29.06 -36.12
C ASN A 2 -15.81 29.15 -34.68
N MET A 3 -16.61 30.20 -34.40
CA MET A 3 -17.38 30.40 -33.15
C MET A 3 -18.29 29.21 -32.75
N CYS A 4 -18.53 28.25 -33.64
CA CYS A 4 -19.37 27.08 -33.38
C CYS A 4 -18.65 26.04 -32.50
N ASP A 5 -17.33 25.88 -32.67
CA ASP A 5 -16.52 24.89 -31.95
C ASP A 5 -16.33 25.27 -30.47
N LYS A 6 -16.12 26.57 -30.21
CA LYS A 6 -16.00 27.10 -28.84
C LYS A 6 -17.26 26.91 -28.01
N ARG A 7 -18.46 27.06 -28.60
CA ARG A 7 -19.73 26.90 -27.87
C ARG A 7 -19.98 25.45 -27.47
N HIS A 8 -19.63 24.50 -28.33
CA HIS A 8 -19.76 23.08 -28.02
C HIS A 8 -18.80 22.65 -26.91
N LEU A 9 -17.55 23.13 -26.96
CA LEU A 9 -16.58 22.91 -25.87
C LEU A 9 -17.05 23.52 -24.55
N VAL A 10 -17.56 24.76 -24.55
CA VAL A 10 -18.06 25.41 -23.33
C VAL A 10 -19.27 24.67 -22.74
N ALA A 11 -20.19 24.20 -23.59
CA ALA A 11 -21.33 23.39 -23.14
C ALA A 11 -20.89 22.05 -22.55
N PHE A 12 -19.92 21.38 -23.18
CA PHE A 12 -19.31 20.16 -22.66
C PHE A 12 -18.63 20.39 -21.30
N PHE A 13 -17.83 21.45 -21.16
CA PHE A 13 -17.22 21.80 -19.87
C PHE A 13 -18.26 22.14 -18.80
N HIS A 14 -19.40 22.73 -19.18
CA HIS A 14 -20.49 23.00 -18.24
C HIS A 14 -21.19 21.71 -17.78
N ASP A 15 -21.51 20.80 -18.70
CA ASP A 15 -22.12 19.50 -18.39
C ASP A 15 -21.18 18.62 -17.54
N VAL A 16 -19.89 18.57 -17.89
CA VAL A 16 -18.87 17.87 -17.10
C VAL A 16 -18.77 18.46 -15.70
N ARG A 17 -18.73 19.79 -15.57
CA ARG A 17 -18.70 20.47 -14.27
C ARG A 17 -19.95 20.17 -13.44
N ASP A 18 -21.14 20.23 -14.02
CA ASP A 18 -22.39 20.00 -13.29
C ASP A 18 -22.51 18.54 -12.84
N ARG A 19 -22.08 17.59 -13.68
CA ARG A 19 -21.96 16.17 -13.31
C ARG A 19 -20.94 15.94 -12.21
N ILE A 20 -19.82 16.65 -12.21
CA ILE A 20 -18.81 16.57 -11.15
C ILE A 20 -19.40 17.14 -9.85
N VAL A 21 -19.98 18.34 -9.87
CA VAL A 21 -20.52 18.96 -8.65
C VAL A 21 -21.65 18.13 -8.03
N ALA A 22 -22.52 17.53 -8.84
CA ALA A 22 -23.61 16.69 -8.35
C ALA A 22 -23.15 15.36 -7.71
N ASN A 23 -22.04 14.77 -8.19
CA ASN A 23 -21.55 13.47 -7.71
C ASN A 23 -20.42 13.59 -6.67
N PHE A 24 -19.75 14.74 -6.55
CA PHE A 24 -18.57 14.94 -5.70
C PHE A 24 -18.82 15.82 -4.47
N VAL A 25 -20.03 15.81 -3.90
CA VAL A 25 -20.20 16.33 -2.52
C VAL A 25 -19.56 15.33 -1.56
N SER A 26 -18.24 15.40 -1.47
CA SER A 26 -17.43 14.62 -0.54
C SER A 26 -17.39 15.33 0.81
N ALA A 27 -17.33 14.56 1.90
CA ALA A 27 -17.16 15.08 3.25
C ALA A 27 -15.72 15.61 3.53
N THR A 28 -14.85 15.59 2.53
CA THR A 28 -13.45 16.02 2.58
C THR A 28 -13.27 17.35 1.84
N GLY A 29 -12.43 18.23 2.38
CA GLY A 29 -12.17 19.54 1.79
C GLY A 29 -10.89 20.19 2.32
N PHE A 30 -10.38 21.15 1.55
CA PHE A 30 -9.18 21.91 1.90
C PHE A 30 -9.56 23.24 2.55
N VAL A 31 -8.87 23.59 3.64
CA VAL A 31 -9.06 24.86 4.35
C VAL A 31 -7.74 25.62 4.34
N THR A 32 -7.76 26.85 3.84
CA THR A 32 -6.59 27.73 3.79
C THR A 32 -6.65 28.80 4.86
N PHE A 33 -5.52 29.06 5.51
CA PHE A 33 -5.39 30.09 6.53
C PHE A 33 -4.50 31.23 6.05
N ARG A 34 -4.76 32.46 6.52
CA ARG A 34 -3.91 33.63 6.20
C ARG A 34 -2.53 33.56 6.85
N THR A 35 -2.40 32.85 7.97
CA THR A 35 -1.14 32.73 8.72
C THR A 35 -0.78 31.27 8.96
N ARG A 36 0.51 30.95 8.88
CA ARG A 36 1.02 29.59 9.17
C ARG A 36 0.76 29.17 10.61
N ARG A 37 0.77 30.13 11.54
CA ARG A 37 0.47 29.88 12.97
C ARG A 37 -0.96 29.39 13.14
N ALA A 38 -1.93 30.02 12.48
CA ALA A 38 -3.32 29.59 12.51
C ALA A 38 -3.53 28.20 11.90
N GLN A 39 -2.82 27.90 10.80
CA GLN A 39 -2.85 26.56 10.20
C GLN A 39 -2.35 25.48 11.18
N VAL A 40 -1.20 25.71 11.81
CA VAL A 40 -0.62 24.73 12.74
C VAL A 40 -1.51 24.54 13.97
N SER A 41 -2.11 25.61 14.50
CA SER A 41 -3.05 25.49 15.62
C SER A 41 -4.30 24.71 15.22
N ALA A 42 -4.84 24.93 14.02
CA ALA A 42 -6.06 24.26 13.55
C ALA A 42 -5.86 22.76 13.27
N VAL A 43 -4.66 22.35 12.85
CA VAL A 43 -4.33 20.94 12.65
C VAL A 43 -4.10 20.22 13.99
N ARG A 44 -3.48 20.90 14.96
CA ARG A 44 -3.13 20.29 16.25
C ARG A 44 -4.27 20.27 17.27
N MET A 45 -5.19 21.23 17.20
CA MET A 45 -6.32 21.32 18.11
C MET A 45 -7.57 20.80 17.41
N PRO A 46 -8.30 19.85 18.01
CA PRO A 46 -9.49 19.32 17.36
C PRO A 46 -10.67 20.26 17.69
N ILE A 47 -10.97 21.17 16.77
CA ILE A 47 -11.86 22.33 17.01
C ILE A 47 -13.34 21.92 17.14
N LEU A 48 -13.73 20.74 16.64
CA LEU A 48 -15.14 20.29 16.56
C LEU A 48 -15.37 18.85 17.09
N VAL A 49 -14.55 18.35 18.02
CA VAL A 49 -14.72 16.97 18.56
C VAL A 49 -16.13 16.71 19.08
N ASP A 50 -16.70 17.70 19.77
CA ASP A 50 -18.00 17.57 20.44
C ASP A 50 -19.16 17.36 19.45
N LYS A 51 -19.11 18.04 18.29
CA LYS A 51 -20.17 17.96 17.27
C LYS A 51 -19.86 16.95 16.16
N TYR A 52 -18.59 16.77 15.82
CA TYR A 52 -18.13 15.88 14.75
C TYR A 52 -16.88 15.10 15.20
N PRO A 53 -17.06 14.03 16.00
CA PRO A 53 -15.94 13.29 16.59
C PRO A 53 -15.04 12.56 15.58
N ARG A 54 -15.49 12.42 14.33
CA ARG A 54 -14.73 11.77 13.24
C ARG A 54 -14.09 12.75 12.26
N MET A 55 -14.14 14.06 12.53
CA MET A 55 -13.47 15.05 11.69
C MET A 55 -11.97 15.01 11.98
N VAL A 56 -11.17 14.74 10.96
CA VAL A 56 -9.71 14.67 11.06
C VAL A 56 -9.10 15.80 10.24
N ALA A 57 -8.30 16.65 10.88
CA ALA A 57 -7.55 17.72 10.22
C ALA A 57 -6.09 17.30 10.09
N GLN A 58 -5.57 17.28 8.87
CA GLN A 58 -4.19 16.95 8.56
C GLN A 58 -3.55 18.06 7.71
N PRO A 59 -2.23 18.26 7.80
CA PRO A 59 -1.56 19.20 6.92
C PRO A 59 -1.68 18.71 5.47
N ALA A 60 -2.18 19.56 4.59
CA ALA A 60 -2.29 19.23 3.17
C ALA A 60 -0.91 19.08 2.52
N ALA A 61 -0.75 18.04 1.69
CA ALA A 61 0.42 17.86 0.85
C ALA A 61 0.47 18.89 -0.29
N ALA A 62 1.61 18.96 -0.97
CA ALA A 62 1.71 19.78 -2.18
C ALA A 62 0.71 19.30 -3.24
N PRO A 63 0.16 20.18 -4.10
CA PRO A 63 -0.89 19.80 -5.05
C PRO A 63 -0.53 18.65 -6.01
N ASN A 64 0.77 18.48 -6.30
CA ASN A 64 1.28 17.42 -7.18
C ASN A 64 1.38 16.06 -6.47
N ASP A 65 1.43 16.05 -5.14
CA ASP A 65 1.58 14.82 -4.33
C ASP A 65 0.22 14.30 -3.84
N VAL A 66 -0.88 14.99 -4.19
CA VAL A 66 -2.23 14.60 -3.82
C VAL A 66 -2.78 13.57 -4.80
N ILE A 67 -3.16 12.41 -4.30
CA ILE A 67 -3.86 11.37 -5.07
C ILE A 67 -5.35 11.70 -5.10
N TRP A 68 -5.77 12.47 -6.12
CA TRP A 68 -7.14 12.96 -6.26
C TRP A 68 -8.20 11.85 -6.24
N GLY A 69 -7.88 10.67 -6.79
CA GLY A 69 -8.79 9.52 -6.82
C GLY A 69 -9.11 8.90 -5.45
N ASN A 70 -8.29 9.16 -4.43
CA ASN A 70 -8.51 8.62 -3.08
C ASN A 70 -9.14 9.64 -2.11
N MET A 71 -9.37 10.88 -2.55
CA MET A 71 -9.82 11.94 -1.64
C MET A 71 -11.28 11.81 -1.22
N SER A 72 -12.11 11.15 -2.02
CA SER A 72 -13.53 10.92 -1.70
C SER A 72 -13.75 9.69 -0.82
N ALA A 73 -12.69 8.93 -0.50
CA ALA A 73 -12.81 7.73 0.29
C ALA A 73 -13.20 8.09 1.74
N PRO A 74 -14.30 7.54 2.28
CA PRO A 74 -14.67 7.75 3.67
C PRO A 74 -13.67 7.04 4.59
N LEU A 75 -13.35 7.66 5.72
CA LEU A 75 -12.33 7.16 6.66
C LEU A 75 -12.56 5.70 7.09
N ARG A 76 -13.82 5.32 7.31
CA ARG A 76 -14.19 3.93 7.66
C ARG A 76 -13.79 2.91 6.59
N HIS A 77 -13.98 3.26 5.31
CA HIS A 77 -13.61 2.36 4.22
C HIS A 77 -12.09 2.19 4.14
N THR A 78 -11.33 3.28 4.37
CA THR A 78 -9.87 3.22 4.44
C THR A 78 -9.39 2.37 5.61
N GLU A 79 -10.02 2.49 6.79
CA GLU A 79 -9.71 1.65 7.95
C GLU A 79 -9.99 0.17 7.67
N ASP A 80 -11.16 -0.17 7.13
CA ASP A 80 -11.53 -1.54 6.79
C ASP A 80 -10.53 -2.15 5.79
N VAL A 81 -10.21 -1.43 4.71
CA VAL A 81 -9.23 -1.87 3.72
C VAL A 81 -7.84 -2.02 4.34
N ALA A 82 -7.44 -1.15 5.28
CA ALA A 82 -6.18 -1.29 6.00
C ALA A 82 -6.15 -2.56 6.86
N TYR A 83 -7.25 -2.90 7.53
CA TYR A 83 -7.36 -4.15 8.28
C TYR A 83 -7.31 -5.38 7.38
N PHE A 84 -8.05 -5.39 6.26
CA PHE A 84 -8.03 -6.50 5.31
C PHE A 84 -6.66 -6.68 4.65
N THR A 85 -6.02 -5.59 4.24
CA THR A 85 -4.67 -5.67 3.66
C THR A 85 -3.67 -6.16 4.69
N ALA A 86 -3.69 -5.65 5.92
CA ALA A 86 -2.84 -6.14 7.00
C ALA A 86 -3.05 -7.65 7.25
N ALA A 87 -4.30 -8.11 7.35
CA ALA A 87 -4.61 -9.52 7.51
C ALA A 87 -4.07 -10.37 6.35
N ALA A 88 -4.28 -9.93 5.10
CA ALA A 88 -3.74 -10.61 3.92
C ALA A 88 -2.22 -10.67 3.93
N TYR A 89 -1.54 -9.59 4.33
CA TYR A 89 -0.08 -9.56 4.48
C TYR A 89 0.40 -10.57 5.52
N TYR A 90 -0.22 -10.61 6.70
CA TYR A 90 0.16 -11.59 7.72
C TYR A 90 -0.09 -13.02 7.27
N CYS A 91 -1.24 -13.31 6.65
CA CYS A 91 -1.52 -14.63 6.10
C CYS A 91 -0.49 -15.04 5.04
N GLY A 92 -0.13 -14.15 4.13
CA GLY A 92 0.91 -14.38 3.14
C GLY A 92 2.28 -14.64 3.78
N LEU A 93 2.62 -13.89 4.83
CA LEU A 93 3.87 -14.04 5.57
C LEU A 93 3.93 -15.39 6.31
N PHE A 94 2.83 -15.82 6.94
CA PHE A 94 2.73 -17.14 7.56
C PHE A 94 2.86 -18.27 6.54
N PHE A 95 2.17 -18.15 5.39
CA PHE A 95 2.28 -19.13 4.31
C PHE A 95 3.72 -19.22 3.78
N TRP A 96 4.37 -18.07 3.58
CA TRP A 96 5.76 -18.03 3.12
C TRP A 96 6.75 -18.56 4.16
N SER A 97 6.50 -18.28 5.44
CA SER A 97 7.30 -18.83 6.54
C SER A 97 7.25 -20.36 6.56
N LEU A 98 6.11 -20.97 6.22
CA LEU A 98 5.98 -22.43 6.12
C LEU A 98 6.85 -23.00 5.00
N VAL A 99 6.84 -22.37 3.81
CA VAL A 99 7.68 -22.76 2.67
C VAL A 99 9.16 -22.64 3.05
N MET A 100 9.54 -21.56 3.72
CA MET A 100 10.91 -21.35 4.19
C MET A 100 11.33 -22.39 5.22
N ALA A 101 10.45 -22.76 6.15
CA ALA A 101 10.73 -23.82 7.12
C ALA A 101 10.92 -25.20 6.43
N PHE A 102 10.15 -25.48 5.38
CA PHE A 102 10.32 -26.70 4.58
C PHE A 102 11.68 -26.74 3.86
N ILE A 103 12.08 -25.64 3.22
CA ILE A 103 13.39 -25.51 2.57
C ILE A 103 14.53 -25.66 3.60
N ALA A 104 14.39 -25.04 4.76
CA ALA A 104 15.35 -25.17 5.86
C ALA A 104 15.46 -26.63 6.33
N ALA A 105 14.35 -27.35 6.47
CA ALA A 105 14.34 -28.76 6.85
C ALA A 105 15.01 -29.67 5.80
N LEU A 106 14.81 -29.39 4.51
CA LEU A 106 15.48 -30.09 3.40
C LEU A 106 16.99 -29.86 3.39
N SER A 107 17.44 -28.68 3.83
CA SER A 107 18.87 -28.34 3.90
C SER A 107 19.64 -29.05 5.01
N ASN A 108 19.00 -29.90 5.83
CA ASN A 108 19.71 -30.71 6.81
C ASN A 108 20.46 -31.87 6.14
N VAL A 109 21.73 -32.06 6.51
CA VAL A 109 22.65 -33.07 5.94
C VAL A 109 22.05 -34.48 5.90
N SER A 110 21.37 -34.88 6.97
CA SER A 110 20.73 -36.21 7.08
C SER A 110 19.59 -36.43 6.09
N THR A 111 18.88 -35.37 5.68
CA THR A 111 17.82 -35.43 4.68
C THR A 111 18.41 -35.47 3.26
N LEU A 112 19.52 -34.76 3.05
CA LEU A 112 20.19 -34.64 1.76
C LEU A 112 20.87 -35.94 1.34
N GLU A 113 21.52 -36.65 2.28
CA GLU A 113 22.11 -37.97 2.06
C GLU A 113 21.07 -39.03 1.64
N ARG A 114 19.81 -38.87 2.09
CA ARG A 114 18.72 -39.79 1.78
C ARG A 114 18.09 -39.57 0.40
N TYR A 115 18.08 -38.33 -0.09
CA TYR A 115 17.50 -37.98 -1.40
C TYR A 115 18.51 -38.02 -2.55
N LEU A 116 19.80 -37.81 -2.28
CA LEU A 116 20.86 -37.80 -3.29
C LEU A 116 21.96 -38.81 -2.89
N PRO A 117 21.76 -40.12 -3.18
CA PRO A 117 22.72 -41.16 -2.81
C PRO A 117 24.09 -41.02 -3.52
N PHE A 118 24.22 -40.16 -4.54
CA PHE A 118 25.49 -39.86 -5.20
C PHE A 118 26.46 -39.10 -4.28
N MET A 119 25.96 -38.45 -3.22
CA MET A 119 26.80 -37.67 -2.31
C MET A 119 27.65 -38.55 -1.40
N ASN A 120 27.24 -39.78 -1.09
CA ASN A 120 27.91 -40.69 -0.13
C ASN A 120 29.42 -40.97 -0.40
N HIS A 121 29.92 -40.58 -1.57
CA HIS A 121 31.32 -40.72 -1.99
C HIS A 121 32.11 -39.39 -2.00
N MET A 122 31.52 -38.27 -1.57
CA MET A 122 32.15 -36.95 -1.60
C MET A 122 32.89 -36.60 -0.29
N ASN A 123 33.84 -35.67 -0.39
CA ASN A 123 34.64 -35.21 0.75
C ASN A 123 33.83 -34.23 1.63
N GLY A 124 33.99 -34.27 2.96
CA GLY A 124 33.21 -33.50 3.94
C GLY A 124 33.16 -31.99 3.70
N TYR A 125 34.16 -31.44 3.02
CA TYR A 125 34.21 -30.02 2.64
C TYR A 125 33.18 -29.64 1.57
N VAL A 126 32.93 -30.53 0.60
CA VAL A 126 31.95 -30.30 -0.48
C VAL A 126 30.53 -30.32 0.08
N TYR A 127 30.26 -31.18 1.08
CA TYR A 127 29.00 -31.22 1.80
C TYR A 127 28.69 -29.90 2.52
N ALA A 128 29.65 -29.33 3.24
CA ALA A 128 29.46 -28.06 3.94
C ALA A 128 29.15 -26.90 2.99
N ILE A 129 29.80 -26.88 1.81
CA ILE A 129 29.55 -25.87 0.78
C ILE A 129 28.15 -26.06 0.16
N LEU A 130 27.78 -27.29 -0.19
CA LEU A 130 26.47 -27.57 -0.78
C LEU A 130 25.34 -27.22 0.19
N GLN A 131 25.50 -27.56 1.47
CA GLN A 131 24.52 -27.25 2.51
C GLN A 131 24.35 -25.74 2.74
N GLY A 132 25.43 -24.97 2.61
CA GLY A 132 25.38 -23.51 2.75
C GLY A 132 24.81 -22.80 1.52
N ILE A 133 25.10 -23.28 0.32
CA ILE A 133 24.72 -22.63 -0.94
C ILE A 133 23.30 -23.02 -1.39
N LEU A 134 22.86 -24.25 -1.14
CA LEU A 134 21.58 -24.77 -1.62
C LEU A 134 20.36 -23.96 -1.11
N PRO A 135 20.27 -23.58 0.18
CA PRO A 135 19.20 -22.70 0.66
C PRO A 135 19.22 -21.34 -0.04
N VAL A 136 20.43 -20.78 -0.25
CA VAL A 136 20.61 -19.43 -0.83
C VAL A 136 20.17 -19.38 -2.29
N VAL A 137 20.55 -20.38 -3.09
CA VAL A 137 20.15 -20.47 -4.51
C VAL A 137 18.65 -20.71 -4.64
N VAL A 138 18.08 -21.56 -3.78
CA VAL A 138 16.63 -21.79 -3.76
C VAL A 138 15.89 -20.51 -3.39
N MET A 139 16.35 -19.76 -2.38
CA MET A 139 15.74 -18.46 -2.02
C MET A 139 15.84 -17.42 -3.12
N LEU A 140 16.93 -17.38 -3.90
CA LEU A 140 17.09 -16.42 -5.00
C LEU A 140 16.25 -16.76 -6.24
N SER A 141 15.80 -18.00 -6.37
CA SER A 141 15.00 -18.46 -7.52
C SER A 141 13.51 -18.12 -7.40
N PHE A 142 13.03 -17.82 -6.20
CA PHE A 142 11.66 -17.40 -5.93
C PHE A 142 11.58 -15.90 -5.67
#